data_AF-A0A7S3KJU6-F1
#
_entry.id   AF-A0A7S3KJU6-F1
#
_cell.length_a   1.000
_cell.length_b   1.000
_cell.length_c   1.000
_cell.angle_alpha   90.00
_cell.angle_beta   90.00
_cell.angle_gamma   90.00
#
_symmetry.space_group_name_H-M   'P 1'
#
loop_
_entity.id
_entity.type
_entity.pdbx_description
1 polymer ?
#
loop_
_entity_poly.entity_id
_entity_poly.type
_entity_poly.pdbx_seq_one_letter_code
_entity_poly.pdbx_strand_id
1 'polypeptide(L)'
;AGYYKDGLICCKVPFLEKFDPSNLRFNVDIALNGQQFTGHPLKFRYYDIKIHEIVPPNGPSEGGTTLQLVGKGMYHSSIQRLRFSAVNCSREVEATWNRKSQSISCVVPPLTWLFGGEDVSEEDTKKVLDSGVKVE
;
A
#
# COMPACT_ATOMS: atom_id res chain seq x y z
N ALA A 1 -5.28 -9.90 -21.80
CA ALA A 1 -4.44 -11.08 -22.09
C ALA A 1 -3.10 -10.92 -21.36
N GLY A 2 -2.51 -12.02 -20.89
CA GLY A 2 -1.15 -12.03 -20.32
C GLY A 2 -0.09 -12.32 -21.39
N TYR A 3 1.18 -12.24 -21.02
CA TYR A 3 2.33 -12.58 -21.87
C TYR A 3 3.37 -13.36 -21.07
N TYR A 4 4.22 -14.11 -21.75
CA TYR A 4 5.35 -14.81 -21.14
C TYR A 4 6.64 -13.99 -21.33
N LYS A 5 7.46 -13.88 -20.28
CA LYS A 5 8.77 -13.24 -20.31
C LYS A 5 9.67 -13.82 -19.22
N ASP A 6 10.86 -14.29 -19.60
CA ASP A 6 11.93 -14.72 -18.67
C ASP A 6 11.47 -15.74 -17.61
N GLY A 7 10.71 -16.77 -18.01
CA GLY A 7 10.18 -17.78 -17.08
C GLY A 7 8.93 -17.36 -16.31
N LEU A 8 8.45 -16.13 -16.52
CA LEU A 8 7.29 -15.58 -15.84
C LEU A 8 6.10 -15.42 -16.79
N ILE A 9 4.91 -15.72 -16.27
CA ILE A 9 3.64 -15.37 -16.92
C ILE A 9 3.15 -14.08 -16.29
N CYS A 10 3.16 -13.01 -17.07
CA CYS A 10 2.79 -11.68 -16.65
C CYS A 10 1.38 -11.35 -17.16
N CYS A 11 0.51 -10.88 -16.27
CA CYS A 11 -0.79 -10.37 -16.66
C CYS A 11 -1.16 -9.15 -15.81
N LYS A 12 -1.95 -8.24 -16.39
CA LYS A 12 -2.61 -7.20 -15.62
C LYS A 12 -3.78 -7.83 -14.87
N VAL A 13 -3.82 -7.66 -13.55
CA VAL A 13 -4.97 -8.05 -12.73
C VAL A 13 -6.21 -7.31 -13.29
N PRO A 14 -7.31 -8.02 -13.61
CA PRO A 14 -8.49 -7.39 -14.17
C PRO A 14 -9.16 -6.46 -13.13
N PHE A 15 -10.07 -5.60 -13.58
CA PHE A 15 -10.93 -4.88 -12.64
C PHE A 15 -12.09 -5.78 -12.20
N LEU A 16 -12.58 -5.59 -10.98
CA LEU A 16 -13.78 -6.28 -10.50
C LEU A 16 -15.04 -5.64 -11.08
N GLU A 17 -15.70 -6.31 -12.02
CA GLU A 17 -16.98 -5.86 -12.59
C GLU A 17 -18.07 -5.68 -11.54
N LYS A 18 -18.09 -6.55 -10.52
CA LYS A 18 -18.97 -6.44 -9.36
C LYS A 18 -18.15 -6.60 -8.10
N PHE A 19 -18.22 -5.59 -7.23
CA PHE A 19 -17.58 -5.63 -5.93
C PHE A 19 -18.50 -6.31 -4.92
N ASP A 20 -18.07 -7.46 -4.39
CA ASP A 20 -18.72 -8.16 -3.28
C ASP A 20 -17.74 -8.23 -2.10
N PRO A 21 -17.94 -7.43 -1.03
CA PRO A 21 -17.04 -7.41 0.12
C PRO A 21 -17.02 -8.75 0.88
N SER A 22 -18.04 -9.60 0.70
CA SER A 22 -18.09 -10.92 1.31
C SER A 22 -17.27 -11.96 0.55
N ASN A 23 -17.03 -11.74 -0.75
CA ASN A 23 -16.31 -12.67 -1.62
C ASN A 23 -15.25 -11.97 -2.48
N LEU A 24 -14.06 -11.81 -1.91
CA LEU A 24 -12.90 -11.21 -2.60
C LEU A 24 -11.83 -12.25 -2.99
N ARG A 25 -12.12 -13.55 -2.89
CA ARG A 25 -11.15 -14.63 -3.14
C ARG A 25 -11.44 -15.29 -4.48
N PHE A 26 -10.41 -15.43 -5.31
CA PHE A 26 -10.50 -15.92 -6.67
C PHE A 26 -9.44 -16.99 -6.93
N ASN A 27 -9.73 -17.88 -7.86
CA ASN A 27 -8.75 -18.82 -8.40
C ASN A 27 -8.30 -18.31 -9.76
N VAL A 28 -7.00 -18.33 -10.01
CA VAL A 28 -6.37 -17.93 -11.26
C VAL A 28 -5.72 -19.16 -11.88
N ASP A 29 -6.20 -19.56 -13.05
CA ASP A 29 -5.63 -20.63 -13.85
C ASP A 29 -5.26 -20.09 -15.23
N ILE A 30 -4.35 -20.77 -15.91
CA ILE A 30 -3.72 -20.33 -17.14
C ILE A 30 -4.02 -21.35 -18.24
N ALA A 31 -4.42 -20.87 -19.41
CA ALA A 31 -4.54 -21.65 -20.63
C ALA A 31 -3.83 -20.91 -21.76
N LEU A 32 -3.04 -21.63 -22.58
CA LEU A 32 -2.35 -21.02 -23.73
C LEU A 32 -3.29 -20.78 -24.91
N ASN A 33 -4.38 -21.54 -25.01
CA ASN A 33 -5.37 -21.45 -26.08
C ASN A 33 -6.78 -21.07 -25.59
N GLY A 34 -6.90 -20.69 -24.31
CA GLY A 34 -8.18 -20.32 -23.69
C GLY A 34 -9.15 -21.48 -23.42
N GLN A 35 -8.75 -22.72 -23.66
CA GLN A 35 -9.60 -23.91 -23.49
C GLN A 35 -9.00 -24.92 -22.50
N GLN A 36 -7.74 -25.29 -22.70
CA GLN A 36 -7.04 -26.25 -21.83
C GLN A 36 -6.26 -25.50 -20.75
N PHE A 37 -6.87 -25.40 -19.57
CA PHE A 37 -6.23 -24.83 -18.39
C PHE A 37 -5.26 -25.81 -17.73
N THR A 38 -4.34 -25.32 -16.90
CA THR A 38 -3.34 -26.18 -16.25
C THR A 38 -3.94 -27.15 -15.24
N GLY A 39 -5.14 -26.86 -14.71
CA GLY A 39 -5.76 -27.63 -13.64
C GLY A 39 -5.14 -27.40 -12.26
N HIS A 40 -4.17 -26.47 -12.16
CA HIS A 40 -3.45 -26.13 -10.94
C HIS A 40 -3.63 -24.64 -10.60
N PRO A 41 -4.86 -24.22 -10.24
CA PRO A 41 -5.14 -22.81 -10.02
C PRO A 41 -4.41 -22.23 -8.81
N LEU A 42 -3.93 -20.99 -8.95
CA LEU A 42 -3.37 -20.19 -7.87
C LEU A 42 -4.47 -19.42 -7.14
N LYS A 43 -4.34 -19.28 -5.83
CA LYS A 43 -5.25 -18.47 -5.02
C LYS A 43 -4.86 -17.00 -5.13
N PHE A 44 -5.82 -16.17 -5.52
CA PHE A 44 -5.73 -14.73 -5.58
C PHE A 44 -6.79 -14.08 -4.68
N ARG A 45 -6.52 -12.89 -4.18
CA ARG A 45 -7.48 -12.13 -3.39
C ARG A 45 -7.38 -10.64 -3.68
N TYR A 46 -8.52 -9.98 -3.85
CA TYR A 46 -8.61 -8.52 -3.80
C TYR A 46 -8.66 -8.03 -2.34
N TYR A 47 -8.06 -6.88 -2.10
CA TYR A 47 -8.07 -6.20 -0.82
C TYR A 47 -8.92 -4.94 -0.92
N ASP A 48 -9.91 -4.82 -0.02
CA ASP A 48 -10.70 -3.60 0.19
C ASP A 48 -10.18 -2.93 1.47
N ILE A 49 -9.05 -2.23 1.34
CA ILE A 49 -8.40 -1.56 2.46
C ILE A 49 -9.14 -0.25 2.73
N LYS A 50 -9.62 -0.10 3.97
CA LYS A 50 -10.25 1.12 4.45
C LYS A 50 -9.53 1.57 5.71
N ILE A 51 -8.80 2.68 5.60
CA ILE A 51 -8.18 3.35 6.74
C ILE A 51 -9.29 4.16 7.44
N HIS A 52 -9.47 3.92 8.72
CA HIS A 52 -10.42 4.64 9.57
C HIS A 52 -9.71 5.71 10.41
N GLU A 53 -8.51 5.41 10.88
CA GLU A 53 -7.77 6.28 11.79
C GLU A 53 -6.26 6.08 11.63
N ILE A 54 -5.52 7.14 11.91
CA ILE A 54 -4.06 7.17 11.98
C ILE A 54 -3.66 7.65 13.37
N VAL A 55 -2.89 6.83 14.10
CA VAL A 55 -2.54 7.08 15.50
C VAL A 55 -1.01 6.98 15.71
N PRO A 56 -0.34 8.00 16.29
CA PRO A 56 -0.88 9.32 16.57
C PRO A 56 -1.11 10.14 15.27
N PRO A 57 -2.03 11.12 15.27
CA PRO A 57 -2.32 11.93 14.08
C PRO A 57 -1.24 12.97 13.76
N ASN A 58 -0.37 13.28 14.73
CA ASN A 58 0.71 14.25 14.61
C ASN A 58 1.99 13.67 15.20
N GLY A 59 3.12 14.16 14.71
CA GLY A 59 4.44 13.80 15.21
C GLY A 59 5.49 14.88 14.88
N PRO A 60 6.69 14.77 15.47
CA PRO A 60 7.83 15.63 15.19
C PRO A 60 8.25 15.53 13.71
N SER A 61 8.72 16.64 13.13
CA SER A 61 9.22 16.69 11.76
C SER A 61 10.53 15.90 11.59
N GLU A 62 11.24 15.65 12.68
CA GLU A 62 12.42 14.78 12.75
C GLU A 62 12.06 13.28 12.56
N GLY A 63 10.77 12.93 12.60
CA GLY A 63 10.32 11.54 12.47
C GLY A 63 10.51 10.71 13.74
N GLY A 64 10.69 9.40 13.60
CA GLY A 64 10.92 8.45 14.70
C GLY A 64 9.67 8.01 15.45
N THR A 65 8.52 8.65 15.22
CA THR A 65 7.24 8.23 15.82
C THR A 65 6.74 6.95 15.17
N THR A 66 6.27 5.99 15.96
CA THR A 66 5.56 4.84 15.41
C THR A 66 4.12 5.22 15.11
N LEU A 67 3.76 5.18 13.84
CA LEU A 67 2.44 5.48 13.33
C LEU A 67 1.70 4.17 13.06
N GLN A 68 0.43 4.12 13.46
CA GLN A 68 -0.45 2.97 13.32
C GLN A 68 -1.69 3.37 12.51
N LEU A 69 -1.96 2.64 11.43
CA LEU A 69 -3.17 2.75 10.63
C LEU A 69 -4.18 1.72 11.11
N VAL A 70 -5.32 2.19 11.59
CA VAL A 70 -6.43 1.39 12.08
C VAL A 70 -7.54 1.44 11.04
N GLY A 71 -8.16 0.29 10.78
CA GLY A 71 -9.04 0.17 9.63
C GLY A 71 -9.58 -1.24 9.42
N LYS A 72 -10.12 -1.48 8.22
CA LYS A 72 -10.61 -2.78 7.76
C LYS A 72 -9.91 -3.22 6.48
N GLY A 73 -9.91 -4.52 6.26
CA GLY A 73 -9.39 -5.12 5.02
C GLY A 73 -7.87 -5.08 4.87
N MET A 74 -7.15 -4.63 5.90
CA MET A 74 -5.69 -4.80 6.00
C MET A 74 -5.36 -6.25 6.35
N TYR A 75 -4.34 -6.80 5.70
CA TYR A 75 -3.90 -8.18 5.90
C TYR A 75 -2.38 -8.25 5.80
N HIS A 76 -1.83 -9.33 6.35
CA HIS A 76 -0.44 -9.68 6.13
C HIS A 76 -0.21 -10.10 4.67
N SER A 77 0.53 -9.32 3.91
CA SER A 77 1.11 -9.66 2.60
C SER A 77 2.64 -9.67 2.66
N SER A 78 3.27 -10.28 1.64
CA SER A 78 4.73 -10.34 1.50
C SER A 78 5.38 -8.97 1.29
N ILE A 79 4.63 -8.00 0.74
CA ILE A 79 5.06 -6.62 0.55
C ILE A 79 3.93 -5.73 1.09
N GLN A 80 4.24 -4.94 2.10
CA GLN A 80 3.35 -3.92 2.67
C GLN A 80 4.15 -2.64 2.80
N ARG A 81 3.62 -1.56 2.21
CA ARG A 81 4.25 -0.25 2.24
C ARG A 81 3.19 0.79 2.56
N LEU A 82 3.66 1.87 3.16
CA LEU A 82 2.87 3.08 3.33
C LEU A 82 3.50 4.18 2.51
N ARG A 83 2.67 4.93 1.81
CA ARG A 83 3.08 6.09 1.05
C ARG A 83 2.85 7.34 1.87
N PHE A 84 3.93 8.09 2.08
CA PHE A 84 3.89 9.45 2.60
C PHE A 84 3.90 10.40 1.41
N SER A 85 2.89 11.28 1.33
CA SER A 85 2.77 12.27 0.26
C SER A 85 2.59 13.66 0.84
N ALA A 86 3.38 14.61 0.35
CA ALA A 86 3.24 16.03 0.59
C ALA A 86 3.36 16.80 -0.74
N VAL A 87 3.40 18.13 -0.69
CA VAL A 87 3.45 18.94 -1.91
C VAL A 87 4.68 18.56 -2.74
N ASN A 88 4.43 18.11 -3.97
CA ASN A 88 5.43 17.71 -4.97
C ASN A 88 6.37 16.56 -4.58
N CYS A 89 6.06 15.82 -3.51
CA CYS A 89 6.89 14.69 -3.09
C CYS A 89 6.03 13.54 -2.57
N SER A 90 6.44 12.32 -2.91
CA SER A 90 5.82 11.09 -2.44
C SER A 90 6.88 10.01 -2.32
N ARG A 91 6.94 9.34 -1.17
CA ARG A 91 7.88 8.24 -0.91
C ARG A 91 7.21 7.13 -0.12
N GLU A 92 7.74 5.92 -0.25
CA GLU A 92 7.19 4.74 0.39
C GLU A 92 8.16 4.20 1.45
N VAL A 93 7.61 3.79 2.58
CA VAL A 93 8.33 3.05 3.63
C VAL A 93 7.77 1.65 3.75
N GLU A 94 8.60 0.71 4.18
CA GLU A 94 8.10 -0.60 4.59
C GLU A 94 7.23 -0.49 5.83
N ALA A 95 6.18 -1.30 5.86
CA ALA A 95 5.23 -1.32 6.94
C ALA A 95 5.10 -2.72 7.54
N THR A 96 4.79 -2.77 8.83
CA THR A 96 4.67 -4.00 9.60
C THR A 96 3.21 -4.26 9.91
N TRP A 97 2.77 -5.50 9.68
CA TRP A 97 1.45 -5.95 10.10
C TRP A 97 1.45 -6.33 11.58
N ASN A 98 0.55 -5.74 12.34
CA ASN A 98 0.26 -6.17 13.70
C ASN A 98 -1.00 -7.06 13.72
N ARG A 99 -0.77 -8.36 13.91
CA ARG A 99 -1.85 -9.36 13.94
C ARG A 99 -2.86 -9.16 15.08
N LYS A 100 -2.43 -8.65 16.24
CA LYS A 100 -3.30 -8.50 17.42
C LYS A 100 -4.30 -7.37 17.24
N SER A 101 -3.83 -6.21 16.78
CA SER A 101 -4.66 -5.02 16.54
C SER A 101 -5.26 -4.96 15.14
N GLN A 102 -4.93 -5.91 14.26
CA GLN A 102 -5.31 -5.92 12.85
C GLN A 102 -4.98 -4.59 12.14
N SER A 103 -3.81 -4.04 12.42
CA SER A 103 -3.37 -2.73 11.96
C SER A 103 -2.04 -2.81 11.23
N ILE A 104 -1.77 -1.82 10.38
CA ILE A 104 -0.46 -1.63 9.77
C ILE A 104 0.28 -0.54 10.55
N SER A 105 1.57 -0.70 10.77
CA SER A 105 2.40 0.30 11.46
C SER A 105 3.73 0.53 10.75
N CYS A 106 4.25 1.74 10.83
CA CYS A 106 5.62 2.07 10.42
C CYS A 106 6.25 3.07 11.38
N VAL A 107 7.57 3.19 11.32
CA VAL A 107 8.27 4.33 11.92
C VAL A 107 8.22 5.47 10.90
N VAL A 108 7.71 6.62 11.32
CA VAL A 108 7.62 7.82 10.47
C VAL A 108 9.03 8.30 10.17
N PRO A 109 9.43 8.42 8.89
CA PRO A 109 10.72 8.97 8.54
C PRO A 109 10.76 10.49 8.76
N PRO A 110 11.96 11.10 8.85
CA PRO A 110 12.10 12.55 8.92
C PRO A 110 11.46 13.24 7.71
N LEU A 111 10.98 14.48 7.88
CA LEU A 111 10.42 15.27 6.78
C LEU A 111 11.45 15.47 5.67
N THR A 112 12.72 15.71 6.01
CA THR A 112 13.81 15.82 5.02
C THR A 112 13.92 14.59 4.13
N TRP A 113 13.71 13.37 4.67
CA TRP A 113 13.71 12.14 3.87
C TRP A 113 12.65 12.17 2.77
N LEU A 114 11.47 12.72 3.05
CA LEU A 114 10.38 12.87 2.06
C LEU A 114 10.83 13.77 0.89
N PHE A 115 11.60 14.81 1.20
CA PHE A 115 12.20 15.76 0.24
C PHE A 115 13.58 15.33 -0.29
N GLY A 116 13.98 14.07 -0.11
CA GLY A 116 15.23 13.57 -0.70
C GLY A 116 16.48 13.67 0.15
N GLY A 117 16.33 13.99 1.43
CA GLY A 117 17.43 14.14 2.39
C GLY A 117 18.03 15.54 2.40
N GLU A 118 17.43 16.48 1.65
CA GLU A 118 17.81 17.89 1.64
C GLU A 118 17.00 18.67 2.67
N ASP A 119 17.48 19.86 3.01
CA ASP A 119 16.75 20.80 3.85
C ASP A 119 15.47 21.24 3.13
N VAL A 120 14.36 21.24 3.86
CA VAL A 120 13.05 21.62 3.32
C VAL A 120 12.98 23.13 3.26
N SER A 121 12.64 23.69 2.10
CA SER A 121 12.48 25.13 1.93
C SER A 121 11.43 25.70 2.89
N GLU A 122 11.55 26.98 3.28
CA GLU A 122 10.53 27.63 4.12
C GLU A 122 9.14 27.62 3.45
N GLU A 123 9.11 27.75 2.12
CA GLU A 123 7.88 27.70 1.33
C GLU A 123 7.21 26.32 1.42
N ASP A 124 7.97 25.24 1.22
CA ASP A 124 7.44 23.88 1.30
C ASP A 124 7.08 23.49 2.73
N THR A 125 7.86 23.94 3.72
CA THR A 125 7.53 23.77 5.14
C THR A 125 6.17 24.40 5.45
N LYS A 126 5.92 25.63 4.99
CA LYS A 126 4.64 26.31 5.17
C LYS A 126 3.49 25.55 4.50
N LYS A 127 3.72 25.01 3.30
CA LYS A 127 2.72 24.19 2.59
C LYS A 127 2.42 22.88 3.31
N VAL A 128 3.44 22.21 3.85
CA VAL A 128 3.28 20.99 4.64
C VAL A 128 2.50 21.28 5.93
N LEU A 129 2.78 22.40 6.60
CA LEU A 129 2.04 22.82 7.79
C LEU A 129 0.56 23.12 7.50
N ASP A 130 0.25 23.68 6.32
CA ASP A 130 -1.11 24.01 5.91
C ASP A 130 -1.91 22.77 5.44
N SER A 131 -1.28 21.88 4.67
CA SER A 131 -1.96 20.74 4.02
C SER A 131 -1.77 19.38 4.69
N GLY A 132 -0.79 19.27 5.59
CA GLY A 132 -0.39 18.03 6.25
C GLY A 132 0.33 17.05 5.30
N VAL A 133 0.87 15.98 5.89
CA VAL A 133 1.41 14.84 5.13
C VAL A 133 0.32 13.77 5.07
N LYS A 134 -0.03 13.34 3.86
CA LYS A 134 -0.98 12.24 3.65
C LYS A 134 -0.28 10.90 3.76
N VAL A 135 -0.93 9.94 4.40
CA VAL A 135 -0.44 8.57 4.56
C VAL A 135 -1.50 7.60 4.04
N GLU A 136 -1.13 6.73 3.11
CA GLU A 136 -2.00 5.72 2.49
C GLU A 136 -1.29 4.37 2.29
#